data_AF-A0A841VWD5-F1
#
_entry.id   AF-A0A841VWD5-F1
#
_cell.length_a   1.000
_cell.length_b   1.000
_cell.length_c   1.000
_cell.angle_alpha   90.00
_cell.angle_beta   90.00
_cell.angle_gamma   90.00
#
_symmetry.space_group_name_H-M   'P 1'
#
loop_
_entity.id
_entity.type
_entity.pdbx_description
1 polymer ?
#
loop_
_entity_poly.entity_id
_entity_poly.type
_entity_poly.pdbx_seq_one_letter_code
_entity_poly.pdbx_strand_id
1 'polypeptide(L)'
;MVTFADGERLLINNTDLDAPSVPLPRERSYPAEYTEAIAAIEERHKQELERLSQELRIGLQTEATAKAEEQVQEQIQSLQQLFKQQKEENIQLQQRLDEMEGLRKLEIENQQLQQRIQELENAVQQRPSQQWGNTMTQQATKALNKQVKLALEKTIDLRSLAQEPPKENAQECLRLMGMALKNLASAMNNTQALEAAAIILGSEPTPSAIAYRAEQLEMLPQAISDIRRVLSKPGCSWQEFWDIAQEYEVIKQDYWGELTSEETDLITALQNAFSQPDIIGVGSIVAHADPYRTLYVERGEVVEDLGEELVVAWDCWKERSKKTERYFRDELRFWQGKNQ
;
A
#
# COMPACT_ATOMS: atom_id res chain seq x y z
N MET A 1 57.82 -100.82 69.77
CA MET A 1 56.69 -100.50 68.88
C MET A 1 55.79 -99.54 69.63
N VAL A 2 55.52 -98.36 69.07
CA VAL A 2 54.70 -97.32 69.73
C VAL A 2 53.58 -96.92 68.78
N THR A 3 52.34 -96.97 69.26
CA THR A 3 51.15 -96.59 68.52
C THR A 3 50.91 -95.09 68.67
N PHE A 4 50.87 -94.37 67.54
CA PHE A 4 50.42 -92.98 67.46
C PHE A 4 49.09 -92.92 66.72
N ALA A 5 48.38 -91.78 66.83
CA ALA A 5 47.01 -91.60 66.32
C ALA A 5 46.86 -91.81 64.80
N ASP A 6 47.96 -91.80 64.05
CA ASP A 6 47.97 -91.87 62.58
C ASP A 6 48.55 -93.22 62.07
N GLY A 7 48.71 -94.21 62.95
CA GLY A 7 49.19 -95.56 62.62
C GLY A 7 50.51 -95.95 63.32
N GLU A 8 50.83 -97.25 63.27
CA GLU A 8 52.03 -97.83 63.88
C GLU A 8 53.30 -97.38 63.14
N ARG A 9 54.23 -96.72 63.83
CA ARG A 9 55.54 -96.36 63.28
C ARG A 9 56.63 -97.20 63.95
N LEU A 10 57.41 -97.90 63.12
CA LEU A 10 58.66 -98.56 63.53
C LEU A 10 59.70 -97.49 63.83
N LEU A 11 60.20 -97.44 65.07
CA LEU A 11 61.32 -96.57 65.44
C LEU A 11 62.59 -97.16 64.83
N ILE A 12 63.13 -96.49 63.80
CA ILE A 12 64.44 -96.81 63.22
C ILE A 12 65.52 -96.29 64.19
N ASN A 13 66.55 -97.10 64.43
CA ASN A 13 67.60 -96.78 65.40
C ASN A 13 68.58 -95.77 64.77
N ASN A 14 69.05 -94.79 65.56
CA ASN A 14 69.89 -93.69 65.06
C ASN A 14 71.27 -94.12 64.51
N THR A 15 71.62 -95.41 64.62
CA THR A 15 72.82 -96.00 64.02
C THR A 15 72.72 -96.19 62.50
N ASP A 16 71.53 -96.03 61.91
CA ASP A 16 71.30 -96.25 60.47
C ASP A 16 71.45 -94.97 59.63
N LEU A 17 71.91 -93.86 60.22
CA LEU A 17 72.11 -92.55 59.56
C LEU A 17 73.60 -92.24 59.28
N ASP A 18 74.38 -93.22 58.84
CA ASP A 18 75.77 -93.02 58.39
C ASP A 18 75.88 -92.92 56.85
N ALA A 19 75.13 -91.99 56.25
CA ALA A 19 75.27 -91.67 54.83
C ALA A 19 76.14 -90.41 54.63
N PRO A 20 77.19 -90.44 53.77
CA PRO A 20 78.08 -89.31 53.56
C PRO A 20 77.35 -88.11 52.93
N SER A 21 77.56 -86.92 53.49
CA SER A 21 76.96 -85.66 53.01
C SER A 21 77.39 -85.36 51.56
N VAL A 22 76.42 -85.32 50.65
CA VAL A 22 76.62 -85.01 49.22
C VAL A 22 76.90 -83.52 49.02
N PRO A 23 77.86 -83.10 48.16
CA PRO A 23 78.14 -81.69 47.93
C PRO A 23 77.00 -81.00 47.15
N LEU A 24 76.57 -79.81 47.58
CA LEU A 24 75.62 -79.01 46.81
C LEU A 24 76.27 -78.49 45.50
N PRO A 25 75.62 -78.65 44.33
CA PRO A 25 76.12 -78.10 43.07
C PRO A 25 76.04 -76.55 43.06
N ARG A 26 77.08 -75.91 42.52
CA ARG A 26 77.21 -74.44 42.46
C ARG A 26 76.29 -73.75 41.46
N GLU A 27 75.69 -74.49 40.53
CA GLU A 27 74.73 -73.96 39.55
C GLU A 27 73.40 -74.69 39.70
N ARG A 28 72.36 -73.93 40.05
CA ARG A 28 70.98 -74.41 40.05
C ARG A 28 70.52 -74.52 38.59
N SER A 29 70.42 -75.74 38.08
CA SER A 29 69.70 -76.01 36.84
C SER A 29 68.20 -75.93 37.12
N TYR A 30 67.56 -74.85 36.67
CA TYR A 30 66.12 -74.68 36.81
C TYR A 30 65.38 -75.50 35.73
N PRO A 31 64.18 -76.04 36.04
CA PRO A 31 63.32 -76.71 35.07
C PRO A 31 62.99 -75.83 33.85
N ALA A 32 62.86 -76.44 32.67
CA ALA A 32 62.57 -75.73 31.41
C ALA A 32 61.28 -74.89 31.44
N GLU A 33 60.28 -75.33 32.22
CA GLU A 33 59.02 -74.61 32.42
C GLU A 33 59.23 -73.20 33.00
N TYR A 34 60.24 -73.02 33.87
CA TYR A 34 60.56 -71.70 34.41
C TYR A 34 61.21 -70.79 33.36
N THR A 35 62.07 -71.34 32.49
CA THR A 35 62.68 -70.56 31.41
C THR A 35 61.64 -70.10 30.39
N GLU A 36 60.65 -70.94 30.08
CA GLU A 36 59.53 -70.58 29.20
C GLU A 36 58.60 -69.56 29.85
N ALA A 37 58.29 -69.71 31.15
CA ALA A 37 57.48 -68.75 31.89
C ALA A 37 58.16 -67.37 31.99
N ILE A 38 59.48 -67.33 32.22
CA ILE A 38 60.26 -66.09 32.24
C ILE A 38 60.24 -65.43 30.85
N ALA A 39 60.46 -66.19 29.78
CA ALA A 39 60.42 -65.67 28.41
C ALA A 39 59.03 -65.10 28.05
N ALA A 40 57.95 -65.80 28.41
CA ALA A 40 56.58 -65.34 28.18
C ALA A 40 56.25 -64.05 28.96
N ILE A 41 56.76 -63.91 30.19
CA ILE A 41 56.62 -62.68 30.98
C ILE A 41 57.41 -61.53 30.35
N GLU A 42 58.65 -61.78 29.92
CA GLU A 42 59.47 -60.77 29.25
C GLU A 42 58.84 -60.28 27.93
N GLU A 43 58.26 -61.19 27.14
CA GLU A 43 57.53 -60.82 25.92
C GLU A 43 56.30 -59.96 26.22
N ARG A 44 55.51 -60.33 27.24
CA ARG A 44 54.36 -59.52 27.67
C ARG A 44 54.79 -58.13 28.12
N HIS A 45 55.83 -58.04 28.95
CA HIS A 45 56.35 -56.75 29.40
C HIS A 45 56.88 -55.91 28.23
N LYS A 46 57.55 -56.50 27.24
CA LYS A 46 57.98 -55.77 26.03
C LYS A 46 56.78 -55.20 25.28
N GLN A 47 55.74 -56.00 25.06
CA GLN A 47 54.51 -55.55 24.39
C GLN A 47 53.79 -54.45 25.17
N GLU A 48 53.72 -54.56 26.50
CA GLU A 48 53.12 -53.54 27.36
C GLU A 48 53.93 -52.23 27.35
N LEU A 49 55.26 -52.29 27.38
CA LEU A 49 56.11 -51.12 27.28
C LEU A 49 55.97 -50.43 25.92
N GLU A 50 55.93 -51.20 24.83
CA GLU A 50 55.69 -50.67 23.49
C GLU A 50 54.32 -49.97 23.42
N ARG A 51 53.28 -50.61 23.92
CA ARG A 51 51.93 -50.04 23.97
C ARG A 51 51.89 -48.75 24.79
N LEU A 52 52.43 -48.76 26.01
CA LEU A 52 52.47 -47.58 26.89
C LEU A 52 53.29 -46.44 26.26
N SER A 53 54.40 -46.75 25.57
CA SER A 53 55.20 -45.74 24.88
C SER A 53 54.44 -45.09 23.73
N GLN A 54 53.64 -45.87 22.98
CA GLN A 54 52.79 -45.37 21.91
C GLN A 54 51.65 -44.52 22.47
N GLU A 55 50.96 -44.99 23.51
CA GLU A 55 49.88 -44.25 24.19
C GLU A 55 50.40 -42.92 24.76
N LEU A 56 51.58 -42.91 25.40
CA LEU A 56 52.21 -41.68 25.89
C LEU A 56 52.58 -40.72 24.76
N ARG A 57 53.14 -41.23 23.65
CA ARG A 57 53.49 -40.40 22.50
C ARG A 57 52.25 -39.75 21.88
N ILE A 58 51.17 -40.52 21.72
CA ILE A 58 49.90 -40.01 21.22
C ILE A 58 49.34 -38.98 22.21
N GLY A 59 49.31 -39.29 23.50
CA GLY A 59 48.83 -38.38 24.55
C GLY A 59 49.56 -37.03 24.54
N LEU A 60 50.89 -37.06 24.52
CA LEU A 60 51.72 -35.85 24.44
C LEU A 60 51.47 -35.05 23.16
N GLN A 61 51.30 -35.72 22.02
CA GLN A 61 50.98 -35.05 20.76
C GLN A 61 49.60 -34.38 20.83
N THR A 62 48.58 -35.09 21.35
CA THR A 62 47.22 -34.55 21.46
C THR A 62 47.14 -33.38 22.44
N GLU A 63 47.88 -33.43 23.55
CA GLU A 63 47.93 -32.33 24.50
C GLU A 63 48.64 -31.12 23.92
N ALA A 64 49.75 -31.33 23.19
CA ALA A 64 50.47 -30.26 22.52
C ALA A 64 49.62 -29.60 21.42
N THR A 65 48.86 -30.39 20.63
CA THR A 65 47.96 -29.85 19.61
C THR A 65 46.79 -29.11 20.25
N ALA A 66 46.18 -29.65 21.31
CA ALA A 66 45.07 -28.98 21.99
C ALA A 66 45.48 -27.62 22.57
N LYS A 67 46.65 -27.55 23.22
CA LYS A 67 47.20 -26.27 23.73
C LYS A 67 47.50 -25.27 22.63
N ALA A 68 48.02 -25.74 21.49
CA ALA A 68 48.29 -24.88 20.34
C ALA A 68 46.99 -24.35 19.72
N GLU A 69 45.97 -25.20 19.57
CA GLU A 69 44.65 -24.81 19.06
C GLU A 69 43.96 -23.79 19.97
N GLU A 70 44.00 -24.00 21.29
CA GLU A 70 43.44 -23.08 22.28
C GLU A 70 44.11 -21.70 22.21
N GLN A 71 45.44 -21.65 22.17
CA GLN A 71 46.17 -20.38 22.00
C GLN A 71 45.85 -19.67 20.68
N VAL A 72 45.76 -20.41 19.57
CA VAL A 72 45.39 -19.84 18.27
C VAL A 72 43.96 -19.32 18.30
N GLN A 73 43.04 -20.03 18.95
CA GLN A 73 41.65 -19.62 19.07
C GLN A 73 41.51 -18.34 19.91
N GLU A 74 42.21 -18.24 21.04
CA GLU A 74 42.26 -17.02 21.86
C GLU A 74 42.85 -15.83 21.08
N GLN A 75 43.94 -16.06 20.34
CA GLN A 75 44.55 -15.02 19.50
C GLN A 75 43.58 -14.55 18.41
N ILE A 76 42.90 -15.46 17.70
CA ILE A 76 41.91 -15.11 16.68
C ILE A 76 40.76 -14.32 17.31
N GLN A 77 40.26 -14.73 18.47
CA GLN A 77 39.17 -14.01 19.14
C GLN A 77 39.60 -12.60 19.57
N SER A 78 40.78 -12.45 20.16
CA SER A 78 41.31 -11.14 20.55
C SER A 78 41.52 -10.21 19.35
N LEU A 79 42.07 -10.73 18.24
CA LEU A 79 42.24 -9.96 16.99
C LEU A 79 40.91 -9.57 16.37
N GLN A 80 39.90 -10.45 16.39
CA GLN A 80 38.57 -10.12 15.92
C GLN A 80 37.91 -9.02 16.75
N GLN A 81 38.08 -9.03 18.08
CA GLN A 81 37.57 -7.98 18.95
C GLN A 81 38.27 -6.64 18.67
N LEU A 82 39.61 -6.65 18.53
CA LEU A 82 40.39 -5.46 18.21
C LEU A 82 39.99 -4.88 16.84
N PHE A 83 39.82 -5.73 15.84
CA PHE A 83 39.38 -5.29 14.51
C PHE A 83 37.98 -4.66 14.53
N LYS A 84 37.05 -5.22 15.31
CA LYS A 84 35.71 -4.62 15.50
C LYS A 84 35.80 -3.24 16.15
N GLN A 85 36.56 -3.12 17.23
CA GLN A 85 36.79 -1.84 17.91
C GLN A 85 37.40 -0.81 16.97
N GLN A 86 38.46 -1.18 16.24
CA GLN A 86 39.11 -0.29 15.28
C GLN A 86 38.17 0.16 14.15
N LYS A 87 37.26 -0.72 13.70
CA LYS A 87 36.26 -0.37 12.69
C LYS A 87 35.24 0.63 13.25
N GLU A 88 34.77 0.44 14.46
CA GLU A 88 33.85 1.36 15.14
C GLU A 88 34.48 2.74 15.35
N GLU A 89 35.73 2.79 15.81
CA GLU A 89 36.48 4.03 15.96
C GLU A 89 36.66 4.76 14.63
N ASN A 90 36.99 4.05 13.54
CA ASN A 90 37.09 4.67 12.22
C ASN A 90 35.77 5.27 11.74
N ILE A 91 34.64 4.60 12.00
CA ILE A 91 33.31 5.13 11.66
C ILE A 91 33.04 6.42 12.45
N GLN A 92 33.34 6.43 13.76
CA GLN A 92 33.16 7.63 14.59
C GLN A 92 34.05 8.79 14.14
N LEU A 93 35.31 8.50 13.79
CA LEU A 93 36.24 9.50 13.27
C LEU A 93 35.76 10.07 11.93
N GLN A 94 35.26 9.22 11.04
CA GLN A 94 34.71 9.68 9.75
C GLN A 94 33.51 10.60 9.95
N GLN A 95 32.59 10.24 10.85
CA GLN A 95 31.43 11.09 11.18
C GLN A 95 31.86 12.46 11.71
N ARG A 96 32.85 12.50 12.60
CA ARG A 96 33.40 13.77 13.11
C ARG A 96 34.07 14.60 12.02
N LEU A 97 34.73 13.96 11.06
CA LEU A 97 35.32 14.67 9.92
C LEU A 97 34.23 15.29 9.04
N ASP A 98 33.17 14.54 8.73
CA ASP A 98 32.05 15.02 7.94
C ASP A 98 31.33 16.19 8.63
N GLU A 99 31.13 16.12 9.94
CA GLU A 99 30.61 17.23 10.76
C GLU A 99 31.51 18.47 10.70
N MET A 100 32.82 18.30 10.87
CA MET A 100 33.79 19.39 10.79
C MET A 100 33.84 20.02 9.40
N GLU A 101 33.69 19.24 8.33
CA GLU A 101 33.59 19.77 6.97
C GLU A 101 32.29 20.55 6.76
N GLY A 102 31.17 20.08 7.32
CA GLY A 102 29.90 20.81 7.33
C GLY A 102 30.02 22.17 8.05
N LEU A 103 30.64 22.18 9.23
CA LEU A 103 30.89 23.40 9.99
C LEU A 103 31.79 24.39 9.23
N ARG A 104 32.86 23.90 8.58
CA ARG A 104 33.72 24.75 7.74
C ARG A 104 32.97 25.39 6.57
N LYS A 105 32.06 24.66 5.92
CA LYS A 105 31.23 25.22 4.84
C LYS A 105 30.32 26.33 5.36
N LEU A 106 29.66 26.10 6.49
CA LEU A 106 28.81 27.10 7.14
C LEU A 106 29.61 28.32 7.61
N GLU A 107 30.85 28.14 8.06
CA GLU A 107 31.74 29.25 8.42
C GLU A 107 32.11 30.09 7.20
N ILE A 108 32.45 29.45 6.07
CA ILE A 108 32.71 30.14 4.80
C ILE A 108 31.48 30.91 4.32
N GLU A 109 30.30 30.29 4.35
CA GLU A 109 29.04 30.95 3.97
C GLU A 109 28.74 32.14 4.88
N ASN A 110 28.93 32.00 6.20
CA ASN A 110 28.78 33.12 7.13
C ASN A 110 29.76 34.25 6.83
N GLN A 111 31.02 33.96 6.51
CA GLN A 111 32.00 34.98 6.12
C GLN A 111 31.58 35.68 4.82
N GLN A 112 31.08 34.95 3.83
CA GLN A 112 30.56 35.53 2.58
C GLN A 112 29.34 36.42 2.83
N LEU A 113 28.41 35.99 3.69
CA LEU A 113 27.25 36.78 4.08
C LEU A 113 27.66 38.05 4.83
N GLN A 114 28.63 37.96 5.76
CA GLN A 114 29.16 39.12 6.46
C GLN A 114 29.81 40.12 5.50
N GLN A 115 30.63 39.64 4.55
CA GLN A 115 31.20 40.49 3.49
C GLN A 115 30.10 41.15 2.67
N ARG A 116 29.06 40.41 2.29
CA ARG A 116 27.95 40.94 1.51
C ARG A 116 27.13 41.98 2.28
N ILE A 117 26.89 41.75 3.56
CA ILE A 117 26.23 42.71 4.45
C ILE A 117 27.08 43.98 4.54
N GLN A 118 28.39 43.84 4.75
CA GLN A 118 29.29 45.00 4.81
C GLN A 118 29.31 45.79 3.48
N GLU A 119 29.31 45.11 2.33
CA GLU A 119 29.18 45.76 1.03
C GLU A 119 27.86 46.53 0.90
N LEU A 120 26.76 45.93 1.35
CA LEU A 120 25.44 46.55 1.32
C LEU A 120 25.37 47.75 2.28
N GLU A 121 25.91 47.64 3.49
CA GLU A 121 26.00 48.73 4.46
C GLU A 121 26.83 49.89 3.91
N ASN A 122 27.98 49.59 3.29
CA ASN A 122 28.81 50.60 2.63
C ASN A 122 28.06 51.25 1.45
N ALA A 123 27.34 50.48 0.65
CA ALA A 123 26.54 51.00 -0.46
C ALA A 123 25.36 51.88 0.01
N VAL A 124 24.78 51.55 1.16
CA VAL A 124 23.74 52.37 1.81
C VAL A 124 24.34 53.66 2.38
N GLN A 125 25.52 53.62 2.99
CA GLN A 125 26.21 54.83 3.48
C GLN A 125 26.64 55.76 2.34
N GLN A 126 27.13 55.21 1.22
CA GLN A 126 27.62 56.01 0.09
C GLN A 126 26.51 56.59 -0.80
N ARG A 127 25.27 56.06 -0.75
CA ARG A 127 24.14 56.58 -1.52
C ARG A 127 23.00 57.02 -0.60
N PRO A 128 22.76 58.34 -0.43
CA PRO A 128 21.65 58.83 0.37
C PRO A 128 20.31 58.26 -0.14
N SER A 129 19.39 58.03 0.79
CA SER A 129 18.08 57.36 0.62
C SER A 129 17.23 57.82 -0.58
N GLN A 130 17.47 59.02 -1.12
CA GLN A 130 16.80 59.53 -2.33
C GLN A 130 17.20 58.78 -3.63
N GLN A 131 18.45 58.31 -3.76
CA GLN A 131 18.85 57.49 -4.92
C GLN A 131 18.39 56.04 -4.78
N TRP A 132 18.33 55.52 -3.55
CA TRP A 132 17.72 54.22 -3.25
C TRP A 132 16.23 54.23 -3.56
N GLY A 133 15.50 55.30 -3.27
CA GLY A 133 14.10 55.47 -3.70
C GLY A 133 13.96 55.25 -5.21
N ASN A 134 14.82 55.86 -6.03
CA ASN A 134 14.77 55.68 -7.48
C ASN A 134 15.28 54.31 -7.94
N THR A 135 16.33 53.74 -7.34
CA THR A 135 16.84 52.42 -7.74
C THR A 135 16.01 51.26 -7.25
N MET A 136 15.49 51.29 -6.02
CA MET A 136 14.50 50.32 -5.53
C MET A 136 13.20 50.47 -6.28
N THR A 137 12.70 51.67 -6.59
CA THR A 137 11.49 51.80 -7.40
C THR A 137 11.73 51.30 -8.83
N GLN A 138 12.90 51.53 -9.41
CA GLN A 138 13.27 51.00 -10.74
C GLN A 138 13.53 49.49 -10.74
N GLN A 139 14.14 48.93 -9.70
CA GLN A 139 14.37 47.49 -9.57
C GLN A 139 13.09 46.77 -9.17
N ALA A 140 12.26 47.35 -8.32
CA ALA A 140 10.92 46.86 -8.00
C ALA A 140 10.03 46.94 -9.24
N THR A 141 10.04 48.02 -10.01
CA THR A 141 9.31 48.04 -11.30
C THR A 141 9.91 47.09 -12.32
N LYS A 142 11.22 46.86 -12.36
CA LYS A 142 11.83 45.87 -13.26
C LYS A 142 11.55 44.42 -12.82
N ALA A 143 11.56 44.15 -11.52
CA ALA A 143 11.23 42.86 -10.93
C ALA A 143 9.74 42.58 -11.00
N LEU A 144 8.89 43.59 -10.78
CA LEU A 144 7.45 43.55 -10.97
C LEU A 144 7.12 43.41 -12.45
N ASN A 145 7.78 44.13 -13.37
CA ASN A 145 7.62 43.89 -14.81
C ASN A 145 8.13 42.50 -15.22
N LYS A 146 9.19 41.98 -14.60
CA LYS A 146 9.68 40.63 -14.86
C LYS A 146 8.77 39.57 -14.25
N GLN A 147 8.18 39.81 -13.09
CA GLN A 147 7.21 38.94 -12.44
C GLN A 147 5.85 39.01 -13.12
N VAL A 148 5.40 40.18 -13.58
CA VAL A 148 4.25 40.37 -14.45
C VAL A 148 4.51 39.70 -15.78
N LYS A 149 5.70 39.81 -16.36
CA LYS A 149 6.05 39.11 -17.60
C LYS A 149 6.14 37.60 -17.41
N LEU A 150 6.77 37.11 -16.33
CA LEU A 150 6.81 35.69 -15.99
C LEU A 150 5.44 35.15 -15.57
N ALA A 151 4.61 35.97 -14.93
CA ALA A 151 3.23 35.64 -14.60
C ALA A 151 2.38 35.65 -15.87
N LEU A 152 2.60 36.56 -16.80
CA LEU A 152 1.96 36.55 -18.13
C LEU A 152 2.46 35.40 -19.01
N GLU A 153 3.71 34.98 -18.86
CA GLU A 153 4.31 33.81 -19.55
C GLU A 153 3.89 32.48 -18.90
N LYS A 154 3.62 32.46 -17.57
CA LYS A 154 3.16 31.26 -16.82
C LYS A 154 1.64 31.16 -16.72
N THR A 155 0.92 32.28 -16.73
CA THR A 155 -0.49 32.28 -17.07
C THR A 155 -0.50 31.84 -18.51
N ILE A 156 -1.10 30.70 -18.76
CA ILE A 156 -1.32 30.18 -20.10
C ILE A 156 -1.74 31.38 -20.95
N ASP A 157 -0.97 31.66 -22.00
CA ASP A 157 -1.17 32.82 -22.85
C ASP A 157 -2.63 32.78 -23.30
N LEU A 158 -3.50 33.56 -22.66
CA LEU A 158 -4.95 33.47 -22.90
C LEU A 158 -5.26 33.77 -24.37
N ARG A 159 -4.35 34.47 -25.06
CA ARG A 159 -4.34 34.67 -26.51
C ARG A 159 -3.89 33.45 -27.33
N SER A 160 -3.03 32.58 -26.84
CA SER A 160 -2.69 31.31 -27.52
C SER A 160 -3.74 30.24 -27.26
N LEU A 161 -4.38 30.23 -26.08
CA LEU A 161 -5.61 29.47 -25.80
C LEU A 161 -6.82 30.01 -26.58
N ALA A 162 -6.87 31.31 -26.86
CA ALA A 162 -7.94 31.96 -27.64
C ALA A 162 -7.61 32.12 -29.14
N GLN A 163 -6.62 31.39 -29.69
CA GLN A 163 -6.47 31.30 -31.15
C GLN A 163 -7.64 30.53 -31.78
N GLU A 164 -8.28 29.65 -31.01
CA GLU A 164 -9.62 29.18 -31.30
C GLU A 164 -10.57 29.70 -30.22
N PRO A 165 -11.80 30.15 -30.56
CA PRO A 165 -12.83 30.29 -29.54
C PRO A 165 -12.91 28.95 -28.79
N PRO A 166 -13.02 28.91 -27.44
CA PRO A 166 -13.15 27.64 -26.73
C PRO A 166 -14.34 26.89 -27.30
N LYS A 167 -14.08 25.86 -28.11
CA LYS A 167 -15.10 25.21 -28.94
C LYS A 167 -16.05 24.34 -28.12
N GLU A 168 -15.76 24.10 -26.85
CA GLU A 168 -16.54 23.13 -26.09
C GLU A 168 -17.23 23.65 -24.83
N ASN A 169 -16.79 24.75 -24.18
CA ASN A 169 -17.57 25.27 -23.05
C ASN A 169 -17.21 26.69 -22.57
N ALA A 170 -18.03 27.68 -22.92
CA ALA A 170 -17.86 29.05 -22.41
C ALA A 170 -18.02 29.15 -20.88
N GLN A 171 -18.80 28.26 -20.26
CA GLN A 171 -19.09 28.27 -18.83
C GLN A 171 -17.90 27.77 -17.99
N GLU A 172 -17.20 26.74 -18.46
CA GLU A 172 -15.98 26.26 -17.79
C GLU A 172 -14.87 27.30 -17.79
N CYS A 173 -14.69 28.02 -18.91
CA CYS A 173 -13.74 29.14 -18.98
C CYS A 173 -14.08 30.26 -18.00
N LEU A 174 -15.37 30.61 -17.88
CA LEU A 174 -15.83 31.59 -16.88
C LEU A 174 -15.55 31.09 -15.46
N ARG A 175 -15.85 29.84 -15.13
CA ARG A 175 -15.57 29.23 -13.82
C ARG A 175 -14.08 29.30 -13.46
N LEU A 176 -13.20 28.89 -14.37
CA LEU A 176 -11.74 28.92 -14.15
C LEU A 176 -11.21 30.34 -14.00
N MET A 177 -11.75 31.31 -14.76
CA MET A 177 -11.42 32.74 -14.58
C MET A 177 -11.86 33.25 -13.21
N GLY A 178 -13.06 32.89 -12.74
CA GLY A 178 -13.55 33.23 -11.40
C GLY A 178 -12.64 32.70 -10.29
N MET A 179 -12.19 31.44 -10.40
CA MET A 179 -11.24 30.83 -9.46
C MET A 179 -9.86 31.50 -9.50
N ALA A 180 -9.36 31.83 -10.69
CA ALA A 180 -8.10 32.55 -10.85
C ALA A 180 -8.16 33.95 -10.23
N LEU A 181 -9.28 34.67 -10.43
CA LEU A 181 -9.51 35.99 -9.85
C LEU A 181 -9.62 35.96 -8.32
N LYS A 182 -10.23 34.93 -7.72
CA LYS A 182 -10.21 34.70 -6.26
C LYS A 182 -8.78 34.63 -5.71
N ASN A 183 -7.93 33.84 -6.38
CA ASN A 183 -6.54 33.64 -5.95
C ASN A 183 -5.73 34.93 -6.09
N LEU A 184 -5.94 35.69 -7.18
CA LEU A 184 -5.33 37.01 -7.38
C LEU A 184 -5.82 38.04 -6.35
N ALA A 185 -7.13 38.09 -6.09
CA ALA A 185 -7.73 38.98 -5.10
C ALA A 185 -7.15 38.76 -3.71
N SER A 186 -6.96 37.49 -3.32
CA SER A 186 -6.38 37.10 -2.04
C SER A 186 -4.88 37.40 -1.95
N ALA A 187 -4.13 37.16 -3.03
CA ALA A 187 -2.68 37.44 -3.07
C ALA A 187 -2.35 38.94 -3.11
N MET A 188 -3.25 39.77 -3.65
CA MET A 188 -3.00 41.19 -3.91
C MET A 188 -3.87 42.14 -3.06
N ASN A 189 -4.70 41.64 -2.14
CA ASN A 189 -5.71 42.42 -1.40
C ASN A 189 -6.54 43.34 -2.33
N ASN A 190 -6.93 42.81 -3.49
CA ASN A 190 -7.61 43.59 -4.53
C ASN A 190 -9.12 43.35 -4.48
N THR A 191 -9.87 44.37 -4.03
CA THR A 191 -11.33 44.31 -3.88
C THR A 191 -12.06 44.22 -5.22
N GLN A 192 -11.53 44.83 -6.30
CA GLN A 192 -12.14 44.77 -7.63
C GLN A 192 -12.02 43.37 -8.26
N ALA A 193 -10.90 42.69 -8.03
CA ALA A 193 -10.72 41.30 -8.46
C ALA A 193 -11.68 40.36 -7.71
N LEU A 194 -11.97 40.69 -6.44
CA LEU A 194 -12.92 39.96 -5.61
C LEU A 194 -14.36 40.14 -6.11
N GLU A 195 -14.77 41.38 -6.42
CA GLU A 195 -16.07 41.68 -7.02
C GLU A 195 -16.25 40.98 -8.38
N ALA A 196 -15.22 40.99 -9.23
CA ALA A 196 -15.25 40.29 -10.51
C ALA A 196 -15.39 38.78 -10.33
N ALA A 197 -14.65 38.17 -9.39
CA ALA A 197 -14.77 36.75 -9.07
C ALA A 197 -16.18 36.40 -8.55
N ALA A 198 -16.75 37.26 -7.72
CA ALA A 198 -18.10 37.08 -7.16
C ALA A 198 -19.17 37.06 -8.26
N ILE A 199 -19.10 38.02 -9.19
CA ILE A 199 -20.03 38.10 -10.34
C ILE A 199 -19.91 36.86 -11.22
N ILE A 200 -18.68 36.44 -11.54
CA ILE A 200 -18.44 35.32 -12.43
C ILE A 200 -18.90 33.98 -11.82
N LEU A 201 -18.74 33.80 -10.51
CA LEU A 201 -19.11 32.56 -9.81
C LEU A 201 -20.55 32.58 -9.26
N GLY A 202 -21.26 33.70 -9.36
CA GLY A 202 -22.61 33.87 -8.81
C GLY A 202 -22.65 33.81 -7.27
N SER A 203 -21.69 34.46 -6.61
CA SER A 203 -21.57 34.49 -5.14
C SER A 203 -21.50 35.91 -4.60
N GLU A 204 -21.58 36.06 -3.28
CA GLU A 204 -21.31 37.35 -2.63
C GLU A 204 -19.83 37.72 -2.75
N PRO A 205 -19.47 39.02 -2.81
CA PRO A 205 -18.09 39.49 -2.86
C PRO A 205 -17.44 39.40 -1.48
N THR A 206 -17.39 38.19 -0.92
CA THR A 206 -16.64 37.86 0.29
C THR A 206 -15.71 36.66 0.00
N PRO A 207 -14.48 36.63 0.56
CA PRO A 207 -13.56 35.52 0.33
C PRO A 207 -14.15 34.15 0.67
N SER A 208 -14.96 34.08 1.74
CA SER A 208 -15.62 32.87 2.21
C SER A 208 -16.73 32.41 1.25
N ALA A 209 -17.58 33.32 0.76
CA ALA A 209 -18.65 32.96 -0.17
C ALA A 209 -18.09 32.49 -1.51
N ILE A 210 -17.04 33.17 -2.01
CA ILE A 210 -16.35 32.78 -3.24
C ILE A 210 -15.62 31.44 -3.07
N ALA A 211 -15.01 31.19 -1.91
CA ALA A 211 -14.36 29.92 -1.63
C ALA A 211 -15.35 28.76 -1.60
N TYR A 212 -16.43 28.93 -0.85
CA TYR A 212 -17.49 27.93 -0.75
C TYR A 212 -18.13 27.65 -2.13
N ARG A 213 -18.38 28.70 -2.91
CA ARG A 213 -18.92 28.55 -4.27
C ARG A 213 -17.95 27.87 -5.23
N ALA A 214 -16.65 28.16 -5.12
CA ALA A 214 -15.63 27.50 -5.92
C ALA A 214 -15.54 26.00 -5.61
N GLU A 215 -15.64 25.60 -4.34
CA GLU A 215 -15.67 24.19 -3.91
C GLU A 215 -16.89 23.46 -4.47
N GLN A 216 -18.08 24.08 -4.42
CA GLN A 216 -19.29 23.51 -5.03
C GLN A 216 -19.12 23.26 -6.54
N LEU A 217 -18.57 24.25 -7.24
CA LEU A 217 -18.35 24.20 -8.69
C LEU A 217 -17.16 23.31 -9.10
N GLU A 218 -16.36 22.81 -8.15
CA GLU A 218 -15.33 21.79 -8.41
C GLU A 218 -15.97 20.42 -8.69
N MET A 219 -17.14 20.15 -8.10
CA MET A 219 -17.90 18.91 -8.30
C MET A 219 -18.65 18.86 -9.63
N LEU A 220 -18.75 19.99 -10.35
CA LEU A 220 -19.52 20.12 -11.59
C LEU A 220 -19.12 19.12 -12.69
N PRO A 221 -17.82 18.89 -13.01
CA PRO A 221 -17.44 17.93 -14.04
C PRO A 221 -17.84 16.49 -13.69
N GLN A 222 -17.74 16.15 -12.40
CA GLN A 222 -18.14 14.83 -11.90
C GLN A 222 -19.66 14.66 -12.01
N ALA A 223 -20.43 15.68 -11.62
CA ALA A 223 -21.89 15.68 -11.74
C ALA A 223 -22.35 15.49 -13.19
N ILE A 224 -21.77 16.22 -14.14
CA ILE A 224 -22.09 16.09 -15.57
C ILE A 224 -21.76 14.68 -16.08
N SER A 225 -20.58 14.16 -15.72
CA SER A 225 -20.16 12.80 -16.09
C SER A 225 -21.13 11.75 -15.56
N ASP A 226 -21.54 11.86 -14.30
CA ASP A 226 -22.46 10.92 -13.66
C ASP A 226 -23.85 10.97 -14.27
N ILE A 227 -24.37 12.17 -14.52
CA ILE A 227 -25.66 12.37 -15.19
C ILE A 227 -25.61 11.80 -16.61
N ARG A 228 -24.60 12.15 -17.42
CA ARG A 228 -24.45 11.63 -18.79
C ARG A 228 -24.29 10.11 -18.83
N ARG A 229 -23.62 9.53 -17.84
CA ARG A 229 -23.48 8.08 -17.71
C ARG A 229 -24.82 7.39 -17.45
N VAL A 230 -25.74 8.03 -16.75
CA VAL A 230 -27.11 7.49 -16.62
C VAL A 230 -27.90 7.69 -17.90
N LEU A 231 -27.87 8.88 -18.50
CA LEU A 231 -28.65 9.18 -19.71
C LEU A 231 -28.20 8.34 -20.92
N SER A 232 -26.92 7.96 -21.00
CA SER A 232 -26.37 7.12 -22.07
C SER A 232 -26.72 5.63 -21.96
N LYS A 233 -27.28 5.17 -20.82
CA LYS A 233 -27.76 3.80 -20.69
C LYS A 233 -29.00 3.60 -21.57
N PRO A 234 -29.05 2.55 -22.40
CA PRO A 234 -30.25 2.23 -23.17
C PRO A 234 -31.38 1.86 -22.20
N GLY A 235 -32.49 2.59 -22.24
CA GLY A 235 -33.65 2.36 -21.37
C GLY A 235 -33.50 2.93 -19.96
N CYS A 236 -32.72 3.99 -19.77
CA CYS A 236 -32.60 4.69 -18.49
C CYS A 236 -33.98 5.06 -17.91
N SER A 237 -34.12 4.91 -16.60
CA SER A 237 -35.36 5.25 -15.89
C SER A 237 -35.26 6.61 -15.19
N TRP A 238 -36.41 7.25 -14.95
CA TRP A 238 -36.48 8.48 -14.16
C TRP A 238 -35.85 8.32 -12.77
N GLN A 239 -36.04 7.15 -12.14
CA GLN A 239 -35.50 6.87 -10.80
C GLN A 239 -33.96 6.88 -10.79
N GLU A 240 -33.34 6.24 -11.78
CA GLU A 240 -31.86 6.20 -11.89
C GLU A 240 -31.26 7.59 -12.09
N PHE A 241 -31.94 8.46 -12.84
CA PHE A 241 -31.52 9.86 -12.97
C PHE A 241 -31.73 10.61 -11.66
N TRP A 242 -32.90 10.46 -11.04
CA TRP A 242 -33.28 11.16 -9.82
C TRP A 242 -32.34 10.84 -8.65
N ASP A 243 -31.95 9.57 -8.49
CA ASP A 243 -31.04 9.14 -7.44
C ASP A 243 -29.68 9.87 -7.52
N ILE A 244 -29.15 10.07 -8.73
CA ILE A 244 -27.92 10.86 -8.95
C ILE A 244 -28.18 12.36 -8.80
N ALA A 245 -29.29 12.87 -9.34
CA ALA A 245 -29.60 14.29 -9.27
C ALA A 245 -29.75 14.80 -7.83
N GLN A 246 -30.21 13.95 -6.91
CA GLN A 246 -30.30 14.26 -5.48
C GLN A 246 -28.93 14.56 -4.85
N GLU A 247 -27.87 13.86 -5.25
CA GLU A 247 -26.51 14.09 -4.73
C GLU A 247 -25.97 15.46 -5.12
N TYR A 248 -26.43 16.01 -6.25
CA TYR A 248 -25.96 17.26 -6.84
C TYR A 248 -26.98 18.41 -6.77
N GLU A 249 -28.02 18.32 -5.94
CA GLU A 249 -29.12 19.32 -5.88
C GLU A 249 -28.59 20.75 -5.62
N VAL A 250 -27.49 20.89 -4.87
CA VAL A 250 -26.85 22.17 -4.55
C VAL A 250 -26.32 22.90 -5.79
N ILE A 251 -25.91 22.17 -6.83
CA ILE A 251 -25.34 22.69 -8.08
C ILE A 251 -26.27 22.46 -9.28
N LYS A 252 -27.57 22.30 -9.02
CA LYS A 252 -28.59 22.03 -10.04
C LYS A 252 -28.58 23.01 -11.20
N GLN A 253 -28.61 24.29 -10.89
CA GLN A 253 -28.60 25.32 -11.93
C GLN A 253 -27.34 25.26 -12.80
N ASP A 254 -26.22 24.86 -12.20
CA ASP A 254 -24.92 24.81 -12.87
C ASP A 254 -24.83 23.62 -13.83
N TYR A 255 -25.17 22.41 -13.38
CA TYR A 255 -25.11 21.25 -14.28
C TYR A 255 -26.23 21.29 -15.33
N TRP A 256 -27.39 21.87 -15.03
CA TRP A 256 -28.45 22.06 -16.04
C TRP A 256 -28.01 22.99 -17.17
N GLY A 257 -27.14 23.97 -16.88
CA GLY A 257 -26.57 24.87 -17.89
C GLY A 257 -25.60 24.19 -18.86
N GLU A 258 -25.13 22.99 -18.52
CA GLU A 258 -24.07 22.23 -19.20
C GLU A 258 -24.58 21.00 -19.96
N LEU A 259 -25.84 20.63 -19.73
CA LEU A 259 -26.52 19.57 -20.46
C LEU A 259 -26.94 20.06 -21.85
N THR A 260 -26.88 19.18 -22.83
CA THR A 260 -27.37 19.49 -24.19
C THR A 260 -28.89 19.56 -24.20
N SER A 261 -29.47 20.22 -25.21
CA SER A 261 -30.92 20.24 -25.38
C SER A 261 -31.51 18.83 -25.48
N GLU A 262 -30.81 17.90 -26.14
CA GLU A 262 -31.22 16.50 -26.25
C GLU A 262 -31.23 15.79 -24.89
N GLU A 263 -30.22 16.03 -24.05
CA GLU A 263 -30.15 15.48 -22.69
C GLU A 263 -31.28 16.04 -21.81
N THR A 264 -31.56 17.35 -21.90
CA THR A 264 -32.68 17.97 -21.16
C THR A 264 -34.04 17.48 -21.64
N ASP A 265 -34.21 17.27 -22.95
CA ASP A 265 -35.44 16.74 -23.54
C ASP A 265 -35.66 15.28 -23.12
N LEU A 266 -34.59 14.47 -23.03
CA LEU A 266 -34.66 13.11 -22.53
C LEU A 266 -35.04 13.07 -21.04
N ILE A 267 -34.42 13.91 -20.20
CA ILE A 267 -34.77 14.02 -18.78
C ILE A 267 -36.26 14.38 -18.60
N THR A 268 -36.75 15.36 -19.37
CA THR A 268 -38.17 15.77 -19.28
C THR A 268 -39.11 14.69 -19.83
N ALA A 269 -38.73 13.96 -20.88
CA ALA A 269 -39.49 12.82 -21.38
C ALA A 269 -39.56 11.69 -20.35
N LEU A 270 -38.46 11.37 -19.66
CA LEU A 270 -38.44 10.39 -18.57
C LEU A 270 -39.33 10.82 -17.40
N GLN A 271 -39.30 12.10 -17.03
CA GLN A 271 -40.18 12.66 -15.99
C GLN A 271 -41.65 12.51 -16.37
N ASN A 272 -41.99 12.80 -17.62
CA ASN A 272 -43.36 12.69 -18.14
C ASN A 272 -43.81 11.24 -18.25
N ALA A 273 -42.95 10.32 -18.71
CA ALA A 273 -43.25 8.90 -18.80
C ALA A 273 -43.47 8.28 -17.41
N PHE A 274 -42.68 8.69 -16.41
CA PHE A 274 -42.90 8.29 -15.02
C PHE A 274 -44.19 8.87 -14.43
N SER A 275 -44.61 10.05 -14.90
CA SER A 275 -45.83 10.72 -14.45
C SER A 275 -47.09 10.28 -15.19
N GLN A 276 -46.98 9.53 -16.30
CA GLN A 276 -48.12 9.02 -17.07
C GLN A 276 -48.45 7.56 -16.68
N PRO A 277 -49.72 7.22 -16.41
CA PRO A 277 -50.12 5.84 -16.16
C PRO A 277 -50.02 4.98 -17.44
N ASP A 278 -49.59 3.72 -17.32
CA ASP A 278 -49.48 2.76 -18.43
C ASP A 278 -50.80 2.69 -19.23
N ILE A 279 -50.71 2.87 -20.55
CA ILE A 279 -51.86 2.82 -21.45
C ILE A 279 -52.05 1.37 -21.93
N ILE A 280 -53.25 0.82 -21.78
CA ILE A 280 -53.60 -0.51 -22.29
C ILE A 280 -53.51 -0.50 -23.83
N GLY A 281 -52.67 -1.36 -24.40
CA GLY A 281 -52.46 -1.52 -25.84
C GLY A 281 -52.30 -2.98 -26.28
N VAL A 282 -52.05 -3.22 -27.57
CA VAL A 282 -51.88 -4.59 -28.13
C VAL A 282 -50.83 -5.38 -27.35
N GLY A 283 -51.14 -6.63 -27.01
CA GLY A 283 -50.31 -7.53 -26.19
C GLY A 283 -50.48 -7.34 -24.67
N SER A 284 -51.20 -6.30 -24.22
CA SER A 284 -51.49 -6.11 -22.80
C SER A 284 -52.39 -7.21 -22.27
N ILE A 285 -52.09 -7.70 -21.06
CA ILE A 285 -52.96 -8.64 -20.35
C ILE A 285 -53.97 -7.83 -19.55
N VAL A 286 -55.24 -8.03 -19.85
CA VAL A 286 -56.34 -7.21 -19.34
C VAL A 286 -57.41 -8.04 -18.64
N ALA A 287 -58.14 -7.39 -17.76
CA ALA A 287 -59.38 -7.85 -17.17
C ALA A 287 -60.46 -6.79 -17.40
N HIS A 288 -61.74 -7.16 -17.29
CA HIS A 288 -62.79 -6.16 -17.30
C HIS A 288 -62.65 -5.25 -16.07
N ALA A 289 -62.92 -3.95 -16.20
CA ALA A 289 -62.80 -2.97 -15.11
C ALA A 289 -63.95 -3.10 -14.10
N ASP A 290 -65.17 -3.37 -14.57
CA ASP A 290 -66.35 -3.61 -13.74
C ASP A 290 -66.25 -4.91 -12.91
N PRO A 291 -66.26 -4.85 -11.56
CA PRO A 291 -66.21 -5.99 -10.64
C PRO A 291 -67.33 -7.03 -10.81
N TYR A 292 -68.46 -6.64 -11.38
CA TYR A 292 -69.65 -7.50 -11.47
C TYR A 292 -69.73 -8.27 -12.79
N ARG A 293 -68.83 -8.00 -13.75
CA ARG A 293 -68.75 -8.73 -15.01
C ARG A 293 -68.06 -10.07 -14.82
N THR A 294 -68.53 -11.10 -15.51
CA THR A 294 -67.91 -12.43 -15.48
C THR A 294 -66.45 -12.42 -15.94
N LEU A 295 -66.07 -11.44 -16.76
CA LEU A 295 -64.73 -11.26 -17.30
C LEU A 295 -63.80 -10.42 -16.38
N TYR A 296 -64.27 -10.00 -15.20
CA TYR A 296 -63.49 -9.21 -14.24
C TYR A 296 -62.26 -9.95 -13.67
N VAL A 297 -62.37 -11.28 -13.56
CA VAL A 297 -61.32 -12.15 -13.01
C VAL A 297 -60.68 -13.01 -14.11
N GLU A 298 -61.24 -12.96 -15.31
CA GLU A 298 -60.73 -13.69 -16.46
C GLU A 298 -59.54 -12.95 -17.06
N ARG A 299 -58.63 -13.73 -17.63
CA ARG A 299 -57.43 -13.21 -18.27
C ARG A 299 -57.72 -12.99 -19.75
N GLY A 300 -57.61 -11.75 -20.21
CA GLY A 300 -57.72 -11.37 -21.61
C GLY A 300 -56.37 -10.88 -22.14
N GLU A 301 -56.14 -11.05 -23.43
CA GLU A 301 -55.01 -10.47 -24.14
C GLU A 301 -55.53 -9.57 -25.25
N VAL A 302 -55.05 -8.32 -25.32
CA VAL A 302 -55.42 -7.39 -26.38
C VAL A 302 -54.74 -7.83 -27.67
N VAL A 303 -55.50 -8.20 -28.70
CA VAL A 303 -54.99 -8.73 -29.97
C VAL A 303 -54.91 -7.65 -31.04
N GLU A 304 -55.76 -6.63 -30.98
CA GLU A 304 -55.81 -5.55 -31.95
C GLU A 304 -56.22 -4.24 -31.26
N ASP A 305 -55.63 -3.14 -31.68
CA ASP A 305 -55.93 -1.78 -31.19
C ASP A 305 -56.55 -0.99 -32.33
N LEU A 306 -57.81 -0.60 -32.16
CA LEU A 306 -58.60 0.15 -33.13
C LEU A 306 -58.72 1.63 -32.72
N GLY A 307 -57.84 2.11 -31.85
CA GLY A 307 -57.84 3.47 -31.31
C GLY A 307 -58.59 3.53 -29.98
N GLU A 308 -59.85 3.94 -30.01
CA GLU A 308 -60.69 4.05 -28.79
C GLU A 308 -61.17 2.69 -28.28
N GLU A 309 -61.29 1.70 -29.17
CA GLU A 309 -61.69 0.33 -28.86
C GLU A 309 -60.51 -0.64 -29.02
N LEU A 310 -60.44 -1.62 -28.12
CA LEU A 310 -59.48 -2.70 -28.10
C LEU A 310 -60.18 -4.03 -28.33
N VAL A 311 -59.59 -4.87 -29.18
CA VAL A 311 -60.06 -6.22 -29.42
C VAL A 311 -59.35 -7.16 -28.45
N VAL A 312 -60.10 -7.79 -27.54
CA VAL A 312 -59.56 -8.69 -26.51
C VAL A 312 -59.92 -10.14 -26.83
N ALA A 313 -58.93 -11.02 -26.75
CA ALA A 313 -59.11 -12.46 -26.74
C ALA A 313 -59.07 -12.97 -25.29
N TRP A 314 -60.19 -13.51 -24.82
CA TRP A 314 -60.30 -14.04 -23.46
C TRP A 314 -59.87 -15.51 -23.37
N ASP A 315 -59.06 -15.83 -22.36
CA ASP A 315 -58.55 -17.19 -22.13
C ASP A 315 -59.67 -18.19 -21.88
N CYS A 316 -60.74 -17.79 -21.17
CA CYS A 316 -61.91 -18.62 -20.89
C CYS A 316 -62.66 -19.10 -22.15
N TRP A 317 -62.39 -18.51 -23.33
CA TRP A 317 -63.06 -18.84 -24.58
C TRP A 317 -62.14 -19.53 -25.60
N LYS A 318 -60.90 -19.88 -25.24
CA LYS A 318 -59.94 -20.56 -26.12
C LYS A 318 -60.43 -21.90 -26.70
N GLU A 319 -61.30 -22.62 -26.00
CA GLU A 319 -61.85 -23.92 -26.46
C GLU A 319 -63.09 -23.80 -27.37
N ARG A 320 -63.76 -22.64 -27.38
CA ARG A 320 -64.94 -22.38 -28.22
C ARG A 320 -64.58 -21.39 -29.32
N SER A 321 -63.77 -21.86 -30.29
CA SER A 321 -63.47 -21.16 -31.55
C SER A 321 -63.28 -19.64 -31.41
N LYS A 322 -62.09 -19.22 -30.93
CA LYS A 322 -61.53 -17.85 -30.94
C LYS A 322 -62.56 -16.71 -31.14
N LYS A 323 -63.38 -16.43 -30.14
CA LYS A 323 -64.18 -15.20 -30.11
C LYS A 323 -63.30 -14.06 -29.58
N THR A 324 -62.99 -13.12 -30.45
CA THR A 324 -62.44 -11.81 -30.08
C THR A 324 -63.59 -10.82 -29.97
N GLU A 325 -63.64 -10.06 -28.87
CA GLU A 325 -64.67 -9.03 -28.64
C GLU A 325 -64.03 -7.66 -28.50
N ARG A 326 -64.78 -6.60 -28.86
CA ARG A 326 -64.34 -5.20 -28.81
C ARG A 326 -64.79 -4.57 -27.50
N TYR A 327 -63.88 -3.87 -26.83
CA TYR A 327 -64.09 -3.18 -25.56
C TYR A 327 -63.50 -1.77 -25.64
N PHE A 328 -64.09 -0.80 -24.96
CA PHE A 328 -63.43 0.50 -24.82
C PHE A 328 -62.26 0.42 -23.83
N ARG A 329 -61.26 1.29 -23.98
CA ARG A 329 -60.07 1.29 -23.10
C ARG A 329 -60.40 1.47 -21.63
N ASP A 330 -61.44 2.24 -21.31
CA ASP A 330 -61.94 2.51 -19.96
C ASP A 330 -62.75 1.35 -19.35
N GLU A 331 -63.25 0.44 -20.19
CA GLU A 331 -63.90 -0.80 -19.73
C GLU A 331 -62.89 -1.88 -19.31
N LEU A 332 -61.60 -1.65 -19.55
CA LEU A 332 -60.52 -2.59 -19.29
C LEU A 332 -59.58 -2.06 -18.21
N ARG A 333 -58.96 -2.98 -17.47
CA ARG A 333 -57.86 -2.72 -16.54
C ARG A 333 -56.76 -3.74 -16.78
N PHE A 334 -55.53 -3.46 -16.39
CA PHE A 334 -54.49 -4.49 -16.39
C PHE A 334 -54.88 -5.66 -15.50
N TRP A 335 -54.72 -6.89 -16.00
CA TRP A 335 -55.00 -8.10 -15.25
C TRP A 335 -53.98 -8.26 -14.13
N GLN A 336 -54.44 -8.05 -12.90
CA GLN A 336 -53.69 -8.39 -11.71
C GLN A 336 -54.03 -9.85 -11.41
N GLY A 337 -53.07 -10.77 -11.60
CA GLY A 337 -53.34 -12.19 -11.46
C GLY A 337 -53.94 -12.58 -10.11
N LYS A 338 -54.68 -13.70 -10.07
CA LYS A 338 -55.24 -14.26 -8.82
C LYS A 338 -54.13 -14.61 -7.83
N ASN A 339 -53.73 -13.61 -7.03
CA ASN A 339 -53.27 -13.64 -5.64
C ASN A 339 -52.95 -12.18 -5.23
N GLN A 340 -54.02 -11.40 -5.05
CA GLN A 340 -54.17 -10.56 -3.88
C GLN A 340 -54.91 -11.38 -2.82
#